data_AF-A0A6I9N5M3-F1
#
_entry.id   AF-A0A6I9N5M3-F1
#
_cell.length_a   1.000
_cell.length_b   1.000
_cell.length_c   1.000
_cell.angle_alpha   90.00
_cell.angle_beta   90.00
_cell.angle_gamma   90.00
#
_symmetry.space_group_name_H-M   'P 1'
#
loop_
_entity.id
_entity.type
_entity.pdbx_description
1 polymer ?
#
loop_
_entity_poly.entity_id
_entity_poly.type
_entity_poly.pdbx_seq_one_letter_code
_entity_poly.pdbx_strand_id
1 'polypeptide(L)'
;MAVHDIFSKGGDVKRIIIGLDKVKKTACGFCFVEYYTRTGAENAMRFINGTRLDDRIIRTDWDAGFKEGRQYGRGKSGGQVRDEYRQDYDPARGGYGKLASQHRGAEVQNSF
;
A
#
# COMPACT_ATOMS: atom_id res chain seq x y z
N MET A 1 4.49 5.22 12.85
CA MET A 1 3.66 5.85 13.90
C MET A 1 2.26 6.12 13.36
N ALA A 2 2.10 6.89 12.28
CA ALA A 2 0.79 7.23 11.70
C ALA A 2 -0.23 6.08 11.53
N VAL A 3 0.19 4.92 10.99
CA VAL A 3 -0.71 3.74 10.85
C VAL A 3 -1.15 3.20 12.22
N HIS A 4 -0.24 3.12 13.18
CA HIS A 4 -0.59 2.65 14.52
C HIS A 4 -1.61 3.60 15.16
N ASP A 5 -1.35 4.91 15.12
CA ASP A 5 -2.17 5.92 15.79
C ASP A 5 -3.63 5.93 15.30
N ILE A 6 -3.85 5.77 13.99
CA ILE A 6 -5.21 5.70 13.44
C ILE A 6 -5.87 4.34 13.71
N PHE A 7 -5.15 3.22 13.53
CA PHE A 7 -5.72 1.89 13.70
C PHE A 7 -5.95 1.51 15.18
N SER A 8 -5.23 2.09 16.13
CA SER A 8 -5.50 1.95 17.56
C SER A 8 -6.89 2.48 17.98
N LYS A 9 -7.51 3.35 17.16
CA LYS A 9 -8.90 3.80 17.39
C LYS A 9 -9.94 2.71 17.15
N GLY A 10 -9.60 1.68 16.37
CA GLY A 10 -10.47 0.52 16.13
C GLY A 10 -10.45 -0.47 17.30
N GLY A 11 -9.31 -0.59 17.98
CA GLY A 11 -9.05 -1.49 19.10
C GLY A 11 -7.56 -1.76 19.27
N ASP A 12 -7.20 -2.69 20.17
CA ASP A 12 -5.81 -3.02 20.45
C ASP A 12 -5.14 -3.74 19.27
N VAL A 13 -4.12 -3.09 18.71
CA VAL A 13 -3.33 -3.59 17.59
C VAL A 13 -2.28 -4.55 18.11
N LYS A 14 -2.29 -5.78 17.60
CA LYS A 14 -1.33 -6.83 17.95
C LYS A 14 -0.02 -6.69 17.18
N ARG A 15 -0.10 -6.46 15.87
CA ARG A 15 1.08 -6.20 15.03
C ARG A 15 0.69 -5.45 13.77
N ILE A 16 1.66 -4.71 13.23
CA ILE A 16 1.58 -4.09 11.91
C ILE A 16 2.74 -4.63 11.07
N ILE A 17 2.42 -5.14 9.89
CA ILE A 17 3.42 -5.58 8.91
C ILE A 17 3.40 -4.63 7.72
N ILE A 18 4.50 -3.91 7.49
CA ILE A 18 4.62 -2.99 6.37
C ILE A 18 4.82 -3.77 5.07
N GLY A 19 4.05 -3.40 4.04
CA GLY A 19 4.22 -3.89 2.68
C GLY A 19 5.46 -3.27 2.04
N LEU A 20 6.37 -4.11 1.57
CA LEU A 20 7.66 -3.75 1.01
C LEU A 20 7.72 -4.07 -0.48
N ASP A 21 8.50 -3.29 -1.22
CA ASP A 21 8.96 -3.66 -2.55
C ASP A 21 9.82 -4.93 -2.46
N LYS A 22 9.54 -5.91 -3.32
CA LYS A 22 10.24 -7.21 -3.31
C LYS A 22 11.75 -7.08 -3.52
N VAL A 23 12.18 -6.09 -4.32
CA VAL A 23 13.58 -5.87 -4.72
C VAL A 23 14.22 -4.83 -3.80
N LYS A 24 13.64 -3.63 -3.73
CA LYS A 24 14.23 -2.48 -3.02
C LYS A 24 14.08 -2.56 -1.50
N LYS A 25 13.19 -3.41 -1.00
CA LYS A 25 12.88 -3.56 0.44
C LYS A 25 12.42 -2.24 1.12
N THR A 26 11.88 -1.31 0.34
CA THR A 26 11.30 -0.04 0.82
C THR A 26 9.78 -0.15 0.85
N ALA A 27 9.10 0.68 1.65
CA ALA A 27 7.65 0.65 1.74
C ALA A 27 6.99 0.91 0.38
N CYS A 28 6.03 0.06 -0.01
CA CYS A 28 5.36 0.13 -1.31
C CYS A 28 3.85 0.44 -1.22
N GLY A 29 3.42 1.15 -0.17
CA GLY A 29 2.09 1.75 -0.10
C GLY A 29 0.96 0.80 0.30
N PHE A 30 1.26 -0.26 1.05
CA PHE A 30 0.27 -1.05 1.77
C PHE A 30 0.85 -1.59 3.09
N CYS A 31 -0.01 -2.12 3.95
CA CYS A 31 0.39 -2.83 5.17
C CYS A 31 -0.71 -3.82 5.59
N PHE A 32 -0.37 -4.70 6.54
CA PHE A 32 -1.34 -5.53 7.26
C PHE A 32 -1.42 -5.03 8.70
N VAL A 33 -2.65 -4.96 9.23
CA VAL A 33 -2.91 -4.66 10.64
C VAL A 33 -3.61 -5.88 11.25
N GLU A 34 -2.98 -6.52 12.22
CA GLU A 34 -3.59 -7.59 13.01
C GLU A 34 -4.06 -7.01 14.34
N TYR A 35 -5.33 -7.21 14.66
CA TYR A 35 -5.90 -6.90 15.97
C TYR A 35 -5.89 -8.12 16.88
N TYR A 36 -5.92 -7.90 18.20
CA TYR A 36 -6.16 -9.00 19.15
C TYR A 36 -7.58 -9.54 19.06
N THR A 37 -8.57 -8.68 18.75
CA THR A 37 -9.98 -9.05 18.71
C THR A 37 -10.58 -8.82 17.34
N ARG A 38 -11.56 -9.67 16.99
CA ARG A 38 -12.34 -9.54 15.74
C ARG A 38 -13.10 -8.21 15.71
N THR A 39 -13.69 -7.82 16.83
CA THR A 39 -14.42 -6.56 16.99
C THR A 39 -13.53 -5.34 16.68
N GLY A 40 -12.26 -5.36 17.09
CA GLY A 40 -11.32 -4.28 16.76
C GLY A 40 -11.11 -4.12 15.26
N ALA A 41 -10.99 -5.24 14.54
CA ALA A 41 -10.88 -5.23 13.09
C ALA A 41 -12.19 -4.82 12.39
N GLU A 42 -13.35 -5.20 12.92
CA GLU A 42 -14.66 -4.76 12.40
C GLU A 42 -14.87 -3.27 12.55
N ASN A 43 -14.47 -2.69 13.69
CA ASN A 43 -14.48 -1.24 13.89
C ASN A 43 -13.57 -0.53 12.88
N ALA A 44 -12.37 -1.06 12.61
CA ALA A 44 -11.49 -0.51 11.60
C ALA A 44 -12.13 -0.53 10.20
N MET A 45 -12.75 -1.66 9.82
CA MET A 45 -13.47 -1.79 8.56
C MET A 45 -14.65 -0.84 8.43
N ARG A 46 -15.34 -0.51 9.53
CA ARG A 46 -16.52 0.35 9.54
C ARG A 46 -16.18 1.84 9.61
N PHE A 47 -15.19 2.22 10.41
CA PHE A 47 -14.96 3.61 10.79
C PHE A 47 -13.64 4.20 10.27
N ILE A 48 -12.65 3.36 9.97
CA ILE A 48 -11.33 3.81 9.47
C ILE A 48 -11.25 3.67 7.95
N ASN A 49 -11.91 2.65 7.39
CA ASN A 49 -12.01 2.50 5.95
C ASN A 49 -12.60 3.75 5.28
N GLY A 50 -11.95 4.26 4.23
CA GLY A 50 -12.37 5.48 3.54
C GLY A 50 -11.99 6.79 4.25
N THR A 51 -11.32 6.74 5.41
CA THR A 51 -10.80 7.95 6.06
C THR A 51 -9.44 8.36 5.49
N ARG A 52 -8.91 9.51 5.92
CA ARG A 52 -7.63 10.04 5.48
C ARG A 52 -6.48 9.62 6.40
N LEU A 53 -5.37 9.22 5.78
CA LEU A 53 -4.05 9.05 6.41
C LEU A 53 -3.03 9.73 5.51
N ASP A 54 -2.25 10.67 6.05
CA ASP A 54 -1.29 11.50 5.30
C ASP A 54 -1.93 12.13 4.04
N ASP A 55 -3.12 12.71 4.22
CA ASP A 55 -3.98 13.30 3.16
C ASP A 55 -4.48 12.34 2.08
N ARG A 56 -4.30 11.02 2.25
CA ARG A 56 -4.77 10.00 1.31
C ARG A 56 -5.94 9.22 1.88
N ILE A 57 -6.96 9.03 1.05
CA ILE A 57 -8.06 8.12 1.38
C ILE A 57 -7.52 6.69 1.38
N ILE A 58 -7.57 6.04 2.55
CA ILE A 58 -7.15 4.64 2.71
C ILE A 58 -8.31 3.68 2.51
N ARG A 59 -8.00 2.49 1.99
CA ARG A 59 -8.95 1.38 1.85
C ARG A 59 -8.48 0.22 2.71
N THR A 60 -9.38 -0.36 3.48
CA THR A 60 -9.14 -1.59 4.23
C THR A 60 -9.89 -2.76 3.59
N ASP A 61 -9.39 -3.97 3.82
CA ASP A 61 -10.00 -5.22 3.35
C ASP A 61 -9.75 -6.34 4.36
N TRP A 62 -10.60 -7.36 4.34
CA TRP A 62 -10.35 -8.56 5.14
C TRP A 62 -9.21 -9.37 4.53
N ASP A 63 -8.39 -9.94 5.41
CA ASP A 63 -7.27 -10.78 5.02
C ASP A 63 -7.34 -12.13 5.73
N ALA A 64 -7.00 -13.21 5.03
CA ALA A 64 -7.03 -14.58 5.58
C ALA A 64 -5.94 -14.84 6.64
N GLY A 65 -5.00 -13.92 6.84
CA GLY A 65 -3.93 -14.04 7.81
C GLY A 65 -2.54 -13.91 7.16
N PHE A 66 -1.63 -13.27 7.89
CA PHE A 66 -0.27 -13.06 7.42
C PHE A 66 0.51 -14.37 7.32
N LYS A 67 1.30 -14.51 6.25
CA LYS A 67 2.28 -15.56 6.03
C LYS A 67 3.54 -14.93 5.44
N GLU A 68 4.69 -15.51 5.72
CA GLU A 68 5.96 -15.02 5.21
C GLU A 68 5.94 -14.90 3.67
N GLY A 69 6.53 -13.84 3.15
CA GLY A 69 6.51 -13.48 1.74
C GLY A 69 5.31 -12.60 1.32
N ARG A 70 4.23 -12.54 2.11
CA ARG A 70 3.06 -11.69 1.80
C ARG A 70 3.31 -10.21 2.01
N GLN A 71 4.36 -9.85 2.75
CA GLN A 71 4.79 -8.46 2.88
C GLN A 71 5.36 -7.90 1.58
N TYR A 72 5.75 -8.72 0.61
CA TYR A 72 6.32 -8.23 -0.64
C TYR A 72 5.26 -7.92 -1.70
N GLY A 73 5.46 -6.80 -2.39
CA GLY A 73 4.72 -6.45 -3.60
C GLY A 73 4.84 -7.54 -4.67
N ARG A 74 3.76 -7.69 -5.45
CA ARG A 74 3.62 -8.75 -6.48
C ARG A 74 3.72 -8.22 -7.91
N GLY A 75 3.98 -6.91 -8.08
CA GLY A 75 4.26 -6.32 -9.38
C GLY A 75 5.57 -6.85 -9.96
N LYS A 76 5.69 -6.85 -11.29
CA LYS A 76 6.89 -7.34 -11.99
C LYS A 76 8.15 -6.56 -11.61
N SER A 77 8.00 -5.26 -11.32
CA SER A 77 9.06 -4.37 -10.88
C SER A 77 9.39 -4.45 -9.38
N GLY A 78 8.65 -5.25 -8.61
CA GLY A 78 8.81 -5.44 -7.17
C GLY A 78 7.74 -4.75 -6.31
N GLY A 79 7.13 -3.67 -6.80
CA GLY A 79 6.08 -2.92 -6.11
C GLY A 79 4.70 -3.58 -6.12
N GLN A 80 3.64 -2.82 -5.87
CA GLN A 80 2.28 -3.35 -6.00
C GLN A 80 1.89 -3.53 -7.48
N VAL A 81 1.11 -4.57 -7.79
CA VAL A 81 0.60 -4.82 -9.16
C VAL A 81 -0.19 -3.61 -9.69
N ARG A 82 -0.95 -2.92 -8.81
CA ARG A 82 -1.69 -1.72 -9.17
C ARG A 82 -0.78 -0.59 -9.68
N ASP A 83 0.42 -0.45 -9.12
CA ASP A 83 1.36 0.60 -9.49
C ASP A 83 2.05 0.32 -10.84
N GLU A 84 1.93 -0.89 -11.40
CA GLU A 84 2.44 -1.22 -12.75
C GLU A 84 1.59 -0.56 -13.84
N TYR A 85 0.26 -0.59 -13.68
CA TYR A 85 -0.73 -0.22 -14.71
C TYR A 85 -1.32 1.19 -14.53
N ARG A 86 -0.97 1.88 -13.46
CA ARG A 86 -1.48 3.22 -13.15
C ARG A 86 -1.02 4.24 -14.21
N GLN A 87 -1.95 5.05 -14.73
CA GLN A 87 -1.65 6.03 -15.78
C GLN A 87 -1.45 7.45 -15.25
N ASP A 88 -2.09 7.78 -14.12
CA ASP A 88 -1.95 9.08 -13.46
C ASP A 88 -0.56 9.28 -12.84
N TYR A 89 -0.19 10.52 -12.59
CA TYR A 89 1.01 10.88 -11.84
C TYR A 89 0.67 11.03 -10.36
N ASP A 90 1.39 10.31 -9.49
CA ASP A 90 1.24 10.40 -8.04
C ASP A 90 2.64 10.42 -7.39
N PRO A 91 3.10 11.57 -6.87
CA PRO A 91 4.45 11.70 -6.33
C PRO A 91 4.67 10.82 -5.09
N ALA A 92 3.63 10.60 -4.27
CA ALA A 92 3.72 9.74 -3.09
C ALA A 92 3.81 8.24 -3.45
N ARG A 93 3.58 7.90 -4.72
CA ARG A 93 3.74 6.57 -5.32
C ARG A 93 4.94 6.49 -6.27
N GLY A 94 5.83 7.48 -6.24
CA GLY A 94 7.04 7.51 -7.07
C GLY A 94 6.81 7.95 -8.52
N GLY A 95 5.72 8.68 -8.81
CA GLY A 95 5.46 9.31 -10.09
C GLY A 95 4.39 8.61 -10.93
N TYR A 96 4.68 8.32 -12.20
CA TYR A 96 3.80 7.53 -13.07
C TYR A 96 3.88 6.03 -12.75
N GLY A 97 2.86 5.26 -13.16
CA GLY A 97 2.98 3.81 -13.15
C GLY A 97 4.09 3.31 -14.07
N LYS A 98 4.59 2.10 -13.81
CA LYS A 98 5.84 1.61 -14.43
C LYS A 98 5.77 1.52 -15.95
N LEU A 99 4.67 1.02 -16.51
CA LEU A 99 4.49 0.93 -17.95
C LEU A 99 4.39 2.31 -18.61
N ALA A 100 3.63 3.22 -18.00
CA ALA A 100 3.50 4.60 -18.49
C ALA A 100 4.84 5.36 -18.42
N SER A 101 5.63 5.14 -17.37
CA SER A 101 6.97 5.72 -17.24
C SER A 101 7.94 5.19 -18.30
N GLN A 102 7.86 3.92 -18.68
CA GLN A 102 8.70 3.33 -19.73
C GLN A 102 8.34 3.89 -21.11
N HIS A 103 7.04 3.98 -21.44
CA HIS A 103 6.60 4.55 -22.72
C HIS A 103 7.06 5.99 -22.88
N ARG A 104 6.87 6.83 -21.84
CA ARG A 104 7.33 8.23 -21.86
C ARG A 104 8.86 8.35 -21.94
N GLY A 105 9.60 7.46 -21.28
CA GLY A 105 11.06 7.43 -21.38
C GLY A 105 11.55 7.14 -22.79
N ALA A 106 10.88 6.24 -23.51
CA ALA A 106 11.19 5.91 -24.90
C ALA A 106 10.82 7.05 -25.87
N GLU A 107 9.69 7.72 -25.66
CA GLU A 107 9.31 8.90 -26.47
C GLU A 107 10.33 10.03 -26.35
N VAL A 108 10.81 10.32 -25.13
CA VAL A 108 11.82 11.37 -24.89
C VAL A 108 13.15 11.01 -25.55
N GLN A 109 13.58 9.74 -25.50
CA GLN A 109 14.83 9.32 -26.16
C GLN A 109 14.76 9.41 -27.69
N ASN A 110 13.60 9.17 -28.29
CA ASN A 110 13.42 9.24 -29.74
C ASN A 110 13.18 10.67 -30.27
N SER A 111 13.15 11.67 -29.39
CA SER A 111 12.90 13.08 -29.75
C SER A 111 14.20 13.90 -29.95
N PHE A 112 15.36 13.24 -29.96
CA PHE A 112 16.68 13.83 -30.20
C PHE A 112 17.38 13.18 -31.39
#